data_AF-A0A6J4PFM7-F1
#
_entry.id   AF-A0A6J4PFM7-F1
#
_cell.length_a   1.000
_cell.length_b   1.000
_cell.length_c   1.000
_cell.angle_alpha   90.00
_cell.angle_beta   90.00
_cell.angle_gamma   90.00
#
_symmetry.space_group_name_H-M   'P 1'
#
loop_
_entity.id
_entity.type
_entity.pdbx_description
1 polymer ?
#
loop_
_entity_poly.entity_id
_entity_poly.type
_entity_poly.pdbx_seq_one_letter_code
_entity_poly.pdbx_strand_id
1 'polypeptide(L)'
;MSGAGAILPRSEAADLVVAARVRRGLSWAQVAAEVGAPVVWTTAALLGQHPMSAEQAAAACALLGLDDAVAESLRQQPSRGSDPARMADPTVYRFV
;
A
#
# COMPACT_ATOMS: atom_id res chain seq x y z
N MET A 1 -23.67 -18.67 7.22
CA MET A 1 -24.21 -17.75 6.21
C MET A 1 -23.02 -17.11 5.51
N SER A 2 -22.92 -17.26 4.19
CA SER A 2 -21.74 -16.97 3.36
C SER A 2 -21.11 -15.60 3.61
N GLY A 3 -19.79 -15.59 3.77
CA GLY A 3 -18.94 -14.40 3.68
C GLY A 3 -17.80 -14.61 2.67
N ALA A 4 -18.05 -15.31 1.57
CA ALA A 4 -17.13 -15.36 0.44
C ALA A 4 -17.44 -14.16 -0.47
N GLY A 5 -16.53 -13.17 -0.57
CA GLY A 5 -16.61 -12.18 -1.65
C GLY A 5 -16.16 -10.74 -1.39
N ALA A 6 -15.75 -10.35 -0.19
CA ALA A 6 -15.26 -8.99 0.06
C ALA A 6 -13.74 -8.90 -0.08
N ILE A 7 -13.26 -7.98 -0.92
CA ILE A 7 -11.83 -7.69 -1.09
C ILE A 7 -11.30 -7.02 0.19
N LEU A 8 -10.10 -7.42 0.62
CA LEU A 8 -9.39 -6.84 1.77
C LEU A 8 -9.37 -5.30 1.69
N PRO A 9 -9.74 -4.56 2.74
CA PRO A 9 -9.67 -3.11 2.74
C PRO A 9 -8.25 -2.61 2.49
N ARG A 10 -8.09 -1.62 1.61
CA ARG A 10 -6.77 -1.04 1.27
C ARG A 10 -5.99 -0.49 2.47
N SER A 11 -6.68 0.01 3.50
CA SER A 11 -6.02 0.45 4.74
C SER A 11 -5.36 -0.71 5.47
N GLU A 12 -6.04 -1.86 5.54
CA GLU A 12 -5.52 -3.08 6.14
C GLU A 12 -4.37 -3.66 5.30
N ALA A 13 -4.51 -3.67 3.97
CA ALA A 13 -3.42 -4.02 3.06
C ALA A 13 -2.19 -3.12 3.27
N ALA A 14 -2.38 -1.81 3.42
CA ALA A 14 -1.30 -0.87 3.70
C ALA A 14 -0.61 -1.15 5.06
N ASP A 15 -1.38 -1.47 6.10
CA ASP A 15 -0.83 -1.84 7.42
C ASP A 15 0.02 -3.12 7.34
N LEU A 16 -0.45 -4.13 6.59
CA LEU A 16 0.31 -5.36 6.33
C LEU A 16 1.61 -5.08 5.56
N VAL A 17 1.55 -4.23 4.53
CA VAL A 17 2.73 -3.79 3.77
C VAL A 17 3.75 -3.09 4.67
N VAL A 18 3.30 -2.13 5.50
CA VAL A 18 4.19 -1.42 6.42
C VAL A 18 4.83 -2.39 7.41
N ALA A 19 4.05 -3.29 8.00
CA ALA A 19 4.55 -4.27 8.96
C ALA A 19 5.55 -5.23 8.33
N ALA A 20 5.28 -5.75 7.12
CA ALA A 20 6.19 -6.65 6.41
C ALA A 20 7.48 -5.96 6.01
N ARG A 21 7.40 -4.72 5.47
CA ARG A 21 8.56 -3.92 5.11
C ARG A 21 9.48 -3.69 6.30
N VAL A 22 8.91 -3.30 7.45
CA VAL A 22 9.66 -3.06 8.69
C VAL A 22 10.31 -4.34 9.21
N ARG A 23 9.57 -5.46 9.29
CA ARG A 23 10.11 -6.75 9.75
C ARG A 23 11.26 -7.26 8.89
N ARG A 24 11.25 -6.95 7.59
CA ARG A 24 12.30 -7.32 6.63
C ARG A 24 13.45 -6.30 6.56
N GLY A 25 13.36 -5.17 7.27
CA GLY A 25 14.38 -4.12 7.22
C GLY A 25 14.52 -3.44 5.86
N LEU A 26 13.46 -3.44 5.04
CA LEU A 26 13.51 -2.87 3.69
C LEU A 26 13.22 -1.37 3.71
N SER A 27 13.98 -0.60 2.95
CA SER A 27 13.66 0.80 2.64
C SER A 27 12.60 0.89 1.53
N TRP A 28 11.88 2.01 1.46
CA TRP A 28 10.96 2.27 0.35
C TRP A 28 11.67 2.32 -1.01
N ALA A 29 12.92 2.75 -1.06
CA ALA A 29 13.71 2.76 -2.29
C ALA A 29 13.99 1.35 -2.82
N GLN A 30 14.28 0.39 -1.93
CA GLN A 30 14.46 -1.02 -2.31
C GLN A 30 13.16 -1.62 -2.84
N VAL A 31 12.03 -1.33 -2.19
CA VAL A 31 10.71 -1.80 -2.67
C VAL A 31 10.37 -1.19 -4.02
N ALA A 32 10.63 0.11 -4.21
CA ALA A 32 10.41 0.80 -5.48
C ALA A 32 11.27 0.26 -6.62
N ALA A 33 12.52 -0.12 -6.34
CA ALA A 33 13.40 -0.75 -7.31
C ALA A 33 12.85 -2.11 -7.78
N GLU A 34 12.34 -2.93 -6.86
CA GLU A 34 11.71 -4.21 -7.20
C GLU A 34 10.42 -4.04 -7.99
N VAL A 35 9.58 -3.08 -7.59
CA VAL A 35 8.31 -2.77 -8.28
C VAL A 35 8.55 -2.13 -9.66
N GLY A 36 9.74 -1.56 -9.90
CA GLY A 36 10.08 -0.89 -11.15
C GLY A 36 9.37 0.45 -11.34
N ALA A 37 9.12 1.20 -10.26
CA ALA A 37 8.40 2.47 -10.29
C ALA A 37 9.05 3.55 -9.39
N PRO A 38 8.74 4.85 -9.58
CA PRO A 38 9.31 5.92 -8.76
C PRO A 38 9.02 5.75 -7.27
N VAL A 39 9.98 6.12 -6.40
CA VAL A 39 9.90 5.84 -4.95
C VAL A 39 8.70 6.49 -4.26
N VAL A 40 8.40 7.75 -4.58
CA VAL A 40 7.28 8.48 -3.97
C VAL A 40 5.95 7.87 -4.40
N TRP A 41 5.80 7.57 -5.70
CA TRP A 41 4.61 6.92 -6.22
C TRP A 41 4.42 5.53 -5.62
N THR A 42 5.48 4.72 -5.56
CA THR A 42 5.43 3.36 -5.00
C THR A 42 5.05 3.39 -3.53
N THR A 43 5.64 4.31 -2.75
CA THR A 43 5.30 4.49 -1.34
C THR A 43 3.82 4.87 -1.20
N ALA A 44 3.33 5.84 -1.98
CA ALA A 44 1.93 6.24 -1.94
C ALA A 44 0.97 5.12 -2.38
N ALA A 45 1.30 4.37 -3.42
CA ALA A 45 0.51 3.23 -3.92
C ALA A 45 0.39 2.14 -2.87
N LEU A 46 1.51 1.76 -2.25
CA LEU A 46 1.57 0.76 -1.18
C LEU A 46 0.90 1.22 0.12
N LEU A 47 0.75 2.54 0.33
CA LEU A 47 -0.06 3.14 1.39
C LEU A 47 -1.53 3.39 0.96
N GLY A 48 -1.95 2.75 -0.13
CA GLY A 48 -3.34 2.71 -0.60
C GLY A 48 -3.82 3.98 -1.31
N GLN A 49 -2.92 4.84 -1.79
CA GLN A 49 -3.25 6.13 -2.43
C GLN A 49 -3.26 6.08 -3.97
N HIS A 50 -2.76 5.00 -4.57
CA HIS A 50 -2.81 4.74 -6.00
C HIS A 50 -3.04 3.24 -6.27
N PRO A 51 -3.74 2.88 -7.35
CA PRO A 51 -3.80 1.50 -7.79
C PRO A 51 -2.45 1.07 -8.38
N MET A 52 -2.12 -0.21 -8.25
CA MET A 52 -0.97 -0.86 -8.89
C MET A 52 -1.44 -1.75 -10.04
N SER A 53 -0.58 -2.01 -11.03
CA SER A 53 -0.82 -3.08 -12.01
C SER A 53 -0.75 -4.45 -11.34
N ALA A 54 -1.20 -5.50 -12.05
CA ALA A 54 -1.10 -6.86 -11.54
C ALA A 54 0.35 -7.29 -11.30
N GLU A 55 1.24 -6.93 -12.22
CA GLU A 55 2.67 -7.22 -12.16
C GLU A 55 3.33 -6.49 -10.99
N GLN A 56 3.02 -5.20 -10.81
CA GLN A 56 3.54 -4.38 -9.71
C GLN A 56 3.08 -4.90 -8.34
N ALA A 57 1.80 -5.24 -8.20
CA ALA A 57 1.25 -5.76 -6.95
C ALA A 57 1.86 -7.13 -6.61
N ALA A 58 2.02 -8.00 -7.60
CA ALA A 58 2.66 -9.31 -7.43
C ALA A 58 4.13 -9.18 -7.02
N ALA A 59 4.90 -8.30 -7.67
CA ALA A 59 6.31 -8.05 -7.32
C ALA A 59 6.45 -7.53 -5.87
N ALA A 60 5.62 -6.58 -5.47
CA ALA A 60 5.61 -6.06 -4.10
C ALA A 60 5.27 -7.15 -3.07
N CYS A 61 4.23 -7.95 -3.33
CA CYS A 61 3.80 -9.02 -2.42
C CYS A 61 4.84 -10.14 -2.33
N ALA A 62 5.49 -10.51 -3.44
CA ALA A 62 6.57 -11.50 -3.44
C ALA A 62 7.77 -11.04 -2.58
N LEU A 63 8.21 -9.79 -2.75
CA LEU A 63 9.30 -9.21 -1.96
C LEU A 63 8.96 -9.15 -0.45
N LEU A 64 7.72 -8.79 -0.15
CA LEU A 64 7.23 -8.61 1.23
C LEU A 64 6.72 -9.92 1.87
N GLY A 65 6.59 -10.99 1.08
CA GLY A 65 5.95 -12.25 1.49
C GLY A 65 4.53 -12.05 1.99
N LEU A 66 3.73 -11.30 1.24
CA LEU A 66 2.32 -11.07 1.47
C LEU A 66 1.49 -11.94 0.52
N ASP A 67 0.25 -12.22 0.91
CA ASP A 67 -0.64 -13.10 0.16
C ASP A 67 -1.34 -12.39 -1.02
N ASP A 68 -2.07 -13.19 -1.80
CA ASP A 68 -2.81 -12.72 -2.98
C ASP A 68 -3.95 -11.75 -2.62
N ALA A 69 -4.46 -11.79 -1.38
CA ALA A 69 -5.52 -10.88 -0.93
C ALA A 69 -4.99 -9.44 -0.81
N VAL A 70 -3.73 -9.27 -0.37
CA VAL A 70 -3.04 -7.97 -0.41
C VAL A 70 -2.85 -7.52 -1.86
N ALA A 71 -2.38 -8.41 -2.74
CA ALA A 71 -2.19 -8.07 -4.16
C ALA A 71 -3.50 -7.66 -4.84
N GLU A 72 -4.61 -8.34 -4.52
CA GLU A 72 -5.95 -7.98 -4.99
C GLU A 72 -6.35 -6.58 -4.52
N SER A 73 -6.14 -6.27 -3.23
CA SER A 73 -6.45 -4.98 -2.64
C SER A 73 -5.66 -3.82 -3.28
N LEU A 74 -4.35 -4.01 -3.51
CA LEU A 74 -3.45 -2.99 -4.08
C LEU A 74 -3.82 -2.58 -5.52
N ARG A 75 -4.58 -3.40 -6.24
CA ARG A 75 -5.07 -3.09 -7.59
C ARG A 75 -6.32 -2.23 -7.59
N GLN A 76 -7.00 -2.07 -6.46
CA GLN A 76 -8.25 -1.30 -6.39
C GLN A 76 -8.00 0.20 -6.47
N GLN A 77 -8.87 0.90 -7.20
CA GLN A 77 -8.89 2.36 -7.19
C GLN A 77 -9.24 2.88 -5.78
N PRO A 78 -8.45 3.82 -5.23
CA PRO A 78 -8.79 4.41 -3.94
C PRO A 78 -9.85 5.49 -4.06
N SER A 79 -10.71 5.58 -3.04
CA SER A 79 -11.45 6.81 -2.78
C SER A 79 -10.46 7.86 -2.29
N ARG A 80 -10.49 9.05 -2.91
CA ARG A 80 -9.61 10.16 -2.55
C ARG A 80 -10.36 11.11 -1.65
N GLY A 81 -9.86 11.30 -0.45
CA GLY A 81 -10.40 12.22 0.54
C GLY A 81 -9.40 12.43 1.67
N SER A 82 -9.48 13.58 2.31
CA SER A 82 -8.63 13.90 3.45
C SER A 82 -9.29 13.44 4.73
N ASP A 83 -8.62 12.57 5.47
CA ASP A 83 -9.01 12.20 6.83
C ASP A 83 -8.63 13.36 7.79
N PRO A 84 -9.60 13.99 8.48
CA PRO A 84 -9.33 15.09 9.41
C PRO A 84 -8.28 14.75 10.47
N ALA A 85 -8.23 13.49 10.93
CA ALA A 85 -7.23 13.05 11.90
C ALA A 85 -5.81 13.05 11.30
N ARG A 86 -5.66 12.64 10.03
CA ARG A 86 -4.38 12.73 9.31
C ARG A 86 -3.96 14.18 9.06
N MET A 87 -4.91 15.07 8.78
CA MET A 87 -4.61 16.48 8.55
C MET A 87 -4.08 17.20 9.80
N ALA A 88 -4.40 16.68 11.00
CA ALA A 88 -3.89 17.20 12.25
C ALA A 88 -2.44 16.77 12.57
N ASP A 89 -1.86 15.84 11.80
CA ASP A 89 -0.47 15.41 12.01
C ASP A 89 0.52 16.57 11.83
N PRO A 90 1.51 16.74 12.73
CA PRO A 90 2.45 17.85 12.68
C PRO A 90 3.25 18.03 11.40
N THR A 91 3.56 16.91 10.74
CA THR A 91 4.28 16.91 9.47
C THR A 91 3.32 17.25 8.33
N VAL A 92 2.13 16.65 8.33
CA VAL A 92 1.12 16.84 7.28
C VAL A 92 0.55 18.25 7.26
N TYR A 93 0.23 18.87 8.41
CA TYR A 93 -0.43 20.19 8.42
C TYR A 93 0.41 21.30 7.77
N ARG A 94 1.72 21.09 7.61
CA ARG A 94 2.63 22.03 6.97
C ARG A 94 2.51 22.06 5.44
N PHE A 95 1.80 21.09 4.86
CA PHE A 95 1.63 20.92 3.41
C PHE A 95 0.19 21.15 2.94
N VAL A 96 -0.75 21.38 3.87
CA VAL A 96 -2.18 21.61 3.59
C VAL A 96 -2.59 23.04 3.90
#